data_AF-A0A3B0RAV0-F1
#
_entry.id   AF-A0A3B0RAV0-F1
#
_cell.length_a   1.000
_cell.length_b   1.000
_cell.length_c   1.000
_cell.angle_alpha   90.00
_cell.angle_beta   90.00
_cell.angle_gamma   90.00
#
_symmetry.space_group_name_H-M   'P 1'
#
loop_
_entity.id
_entity.type
_entity.pdbx_description
1 polymer ?
#
loop_
_entity_poly.entity_id
_entity_poly.type
_entity_poly.pdbx_seq_one_letter_code
_entity_poly.pdbx_strand_id
1 'polypeptide(L)'
;MGGILDLLNSSAGKELINGASQQLGLNKASTTSALGAAMPLILGAMKNNSSSSKGASSLLGALDNTNQKSDMLDNLSSILGGNNIDDNVMQDGGNILG
;
A
#
# COMPACT_ATOMS: atom_id res chain seq x y z
N MET A 1 -16.60 11.41 -11.82
CA MET A 1 -16.47 10.42 -10.74
C MET A 1 -15.15 9.71 -10.95
N GLY A 2 -14.10 10.10 -10.23
CA GLY A 2 -12.83 9.38 -10.29
C GLY A 2 -13.01 8.04 -9.58
N GLY A 3 -13.20 6.98 -10.35
CA GLY A 3 -13.29 5.62 -9.81
C GLY A 3 -11.94 5.15 -9.26
N ILE A 4 -11.93 4.05 -8.53
CA ILE A 4 -10.67 3.43 -8.09
C ILE A 4 -9.72 3.11 -9.25
N LEU A 5 -10.30 2.81 -10.42
CA LEU A 5 -9.57 2.60 -11.67
C LEU A 5 -8.90 3.88 -12.17
N ASP A 6 -9.47 5.05 -11.88
CA ASP A 6 -8.88 6.35 -12.22
C ASP A 6 -7.68 6.65 -11.31
N LEU A 7 -7.77 6.27 -10.02
CA LEU A 7 -6.62 6.31 -9.11
C LEU A 7 -5.51 5.34 -9.53
N LEU A 8 -5.86 4.12 -9.96
CA LEU A 8 -4.89 3.16 -10.47
C LEU A 8 -4.26 3.60 -11.81
N ASN A 9 -5.01 4.36 -12.63
CA ASN A 9 -4.49 4.93 -13.88
C ASN A 9 -3.71 6.24 -13.68
N SER A 10 -3.76 6.83 -12.48
CA SER A 10 -2.95 7.98 -12.11
C SER A 10 -1.45 7.63 -12.11
N SER A 11 -0.59 8.65 -12.09
CA SER A 11 0.87 8.47 -12.01
C SER A 11 1.27 7.61 -10.81
N ALA A 12 0.69 7.88 -9.63
CA ALA A 12 0.94 7.13 -8.40
C ALA A 12 0.38 5.70 -8.47
N GLY A 13 -0.79 5.52 -9.09
CA GLY A 13 -1.37 4.19 -9.30
C GLY A 13 -0.53 3.32 -10.23
N LYS A 14 0.04 3.91 -11.28
CA LYS A 14 0.95 3.23 -12.21
C LYS A 14 2.28 2.85 -11.56
N GLU A 15 2.82 3.69 -10.69
CA GLU A 15 3.98 3.34 -9.86
C GLU A 15 3.67 2.15 -8.97
N LEU A 16 2.55 2.20 -8.24
CA LEU A 16 2.12 1.09 -7.38
C LEU A 16 1.89 -0.22 -8.15
N ILE A 17 1.29 -0.16 -9.35
CA ILE A 17 1.16 -1.33 -10.24
C ILE A 17 2.53 -1.85 -10.66
N ASN A 18 3.46 -0.98 -11.04
CA ASN A 18 4.81 -1.38 -11.42
C ASN A 18 5.50 -2.07 -10.23
N GLY A 19 5.47 -1.45 -9.05
CA GLY A 19 6.15 -1.98 -7.88
C GLY A 19 5.57 -3.32 -7.41
N ALA A 20 4.25 -3.42 -7.33
CA ALA A 20 3.57 -4.66 -6.97
C ALA A 20 3.78 -5.76 -8.04
N SER A 21 3.82 -5.41 -9.34
CA SER A 21 4.08 -6.38 -10.41
C SER A 21 5.50 -6.96 -10.32
N GLN A 22 6.49 -6.13 -9.98
CA GLN A 22 7.88 -6.56 -9.79
C GLN A 22 8.03 -7.43 -8.53
N GLN A 23 7.46 -7.00 -7.41
CA GLN A 23 7.53 -7.75 -6.15
C GLN A 23 6.83 -9.11 -6.25
N LEU A 24 5.66 -9.18 -6.88
CA LEU A 24 4.87 -10.41 -7.00
C LEU A 24 5.29 -11.29 -8.19
N GLY A 25 6.19 -10.81 -9.05
CA GLY A 25 6.55 -11.49 -10.30
C GLY A 25 5.38 -11.65 -11.29
N LEU A 26 4.33 -10.82 -11.16
CA LEU A 26 3.14 -10.85 -11.99
C LEU A 26 3.26 -9.85 -13.14
N ASN A 27 2.54 -10.09 -14.24
CA ASN A 27 2.44 -9.06 -15.28
C ASN A 27 1.55 -7.89 -14.82
N LYS A 28 1.78 -6.70 -15.37
CA LYS A 28 1.07 -5.47 -14.98
C LYS A 28 -0.46 -5.56 -15.15
N ALA A 29 -0.95 -6.30 -16.14
CA ALA A 29 -2.40 -6.44 -16.39
C ALA A 29 -3.08 -7.28 -15.29
N SER A 30 -2.45 -8.39 -14.90
CA SER A 30 -2.88 -9.23 -13.76
C SER A 30 -2.80 -8.45 -12.46
N THR A 31 -1.71 -7.71 -12.22
CA THR A 31 -1.56 -6.86 -11.02
C THR A 31 -2.61 -5.76 -10.96
N THR A 32 -2.88 -5.08 -12.08
CA THR A 32 -3.94 -4.05 -12.16
C THR A 32 -5.30 -4.64 -11.83
N SER A 33 -5.59 -5.84 -12.34
CA SER A 33 -6.86 -6.52 -12.09
C SER A 33 -6.99 -6.94 -10.61
N ALA A 34 -5.92 -7.48 -10.03
CA ALA A 34 -5.86 -7.84 -8.61
C ALA A 34 -6.03 -6.62 -7.71
N LEU A 35 -5.31 -5.53 -7.99
CA LEU A 35 -5.44 -4.26 -7.27
C LEU A 35 -6.84 -3.68 -7.44
N GLY A 36 -7.42 -3.71 -8.65
CA GLY A 36 -8.79 -3.25 -8.89
C GLY A 36 -9.83 -3.97 -8.02
N ALA A 37 -9.64 -5.28 -7.79
CA ALA A 37 -10.51 -6.09 -6.94
C ALA A 37 -10.22 -5.92 -5.44
N ALA A 38 -8.95 -5.80 -5.05
CA ALA A 38 -8.52 -5.74 -3.65
C ALA A 38 -8.60 -4.33 -3.06
N MET A 39 -8.42 -3.28 -3.86
CA MET A 39 -8.33 -1.90 -3.40
C MET A 39 -9.58 -1.43 -2.63
N PRO A 40 -10.82 -1.77 -3.03
CA PRO A 40 -12.00 -1.45 -2.22
C PRO A 40 -11.97 -2.07 -0.82
N LEU A 41 -11.46 -3.31 -0.71
CA LEU A 41 -11.30 -3.99 0.58
C LEU A 41 -10.20 -3.33 1.41
N ILE A 42 -9.06 -3.01 0.78
CA ILE A 42 -7.93 -2.31 1.41
C ILE A 42 -8.36 -0.94 1.95
N LEU A 43 -9.08 -0.16 1.16
CA LEU A 43 -9.64 1.13 1.59
C LEU A 43 -10.68 0.96 2.70
N GLY A 44 -11.50 -0.08 2.63
CA GLY A 44 -12.48 -0.41 3.67
C GLY A 44 -11.81 -0.73 5.00
N ALA A 45 -10.76 -1.55 4.98
CA ALA A 45 -9.97 -1.90 6.16
C ALA A 45 -9.24 -0.68 6.74
N MET A 46 -8.58 0.13 5.90
CA MET A 46 -7.95 1.37 6.34
C MET A 46 -8.96 2.36 6.93
N LYS A 47 -10.15 2.49 6.33
CA LYS A 47 -11.23 3.31 6.87
C LYS A 47 -11.70 2.77 8.23
N ASN A 48 -11.87 1.46 8.37
CA ASN A 48 -12.25 0.84 9.64
C ASN A 48 -11.20 1.11 10.72
N ASN A 49 -9.92 0.97 10.39
CA ASN A 49 -8.83 1.22 11.34
C ASN A 49 -8.68 2.71 11.65
N SER A 50 -8.88 3.63 10.71
CA SER A 50 -8.86 5.08 10.99
C SER A 50 -10.14 5.63 11.62
N SER A 51 -11.23 4.86 11.69
CA SER A 51 -12.54 5.33 12.19
C SER A 51 -12.58 5.60 13.70
N SER A 52 -11.62 5.08 14.46
CA SER A 52 -11.50 5.30 15.90
C SER A 52 -10.17 5.93 16.24
N SER A 53 -10.11 6.71 17.32
CA SER A 53 -8.86 7.35 17.76
C SER A 53 -7.76 6.32 18.03
N LYS A 54 -8.10 5.15 18.59
CA LYS A 54 -7.15 4.07 18.86
C LYS A 54 -6.63 3.42 17.58
N GLY A 55 -7.52 3.10 16.64
CA GLY A 55 -7.11 2.50 15.37
C GLY A 55 -6.33 3.48 14.49
N ALA A 56 -6.65 4.77 14.53
CA ALA A 56 -5.86 5.80 13.88
C ALA A 56 -4.44 5.88 14.47
N SER A 57 -4.30 5.76 15.80
CA SER A 57 -2.99 5.63 16.45
C SER A 57 -2.26 4.33 16.10
N SER A 58 -2.97 3.21 15.92
CA SER A 58 -2.38 1.95 15.46
C SER A 58 -1.92 2.03 14.00
N LEU A 59 -2.71 2.64 13.13
CA LEU A 59 -2.33 2.92 11.74
C LEU A 59 -1.12 3.85 11.69
N LEU A 60 -1.17 4.95 12.45
CA LEU A 60 -0.05 5.87 12.57
C LEU A 60 1.19 5.15 13.11
N GLY A 61 1.06 4.32 14.14
CA GLY A 61 2.16 3.53 14.70
C GLY A 61 2.73 2.50 13.72
N ALA A 62 1.92 1.89 12.86
CA ALA A 62 2.40 0.99 11.82
C ALA A 62 3.15 1.77 10.73
N LEU A 63 2.66 2.95 10.36
CA LEU A 63 3.38 3.87 9.48
C LEU A 63 4.64 4.46 10.16
N ASP A 64 4.65 4.63 11.48
CA ASP A 64 5.74 5.21 12.25
C ASP A 64 6.81 4.18 12.65
N ASN A 65 6.45 2.91 12.75
CA ASN A 65 7.41 1.81 12.83
C ASN A 65 8.19 1.65 11.51
N THR A 66 7.60 2.01 10.36
CA THR A 66 8.37 2.18 9.11
C THR A 66 9.30 3.40 9.14
N ASN A 67 9.17 4.31 10.12
CA ASN A 67 10.00 5.52 10.28
C ASN A 67 11.23 5.33 11.19
N GLN A 68 11.41 4.17 11.83
CA GLN A 68 12.58 3.92 12.71
C GLN A 68 13.91 3.75 11.95
N LYS A 69 13.92 3.88 10.61
CA LYS A 69 15.11 3.78 9.77
C LYS A 69 15.16 4.94 8.76
N SER A 70 15.46 6.14 9.28
CA SER A 70 15.88 7.41 8.66
C SER A 70 15.22 7.94 7.37
N ASP A 71 14.53 7.16 6.55
CA ASP A 71 14.11 7.58 5.21
C ASP A 71 12.70 7.07 4.88
N MET A 72 11.69 7.72 5.47
CA MET A 72 10.26 7.50 5.13
C MET A 72 10.02 7.62 3.61
N LEU A 73 10.70 8.57 2.96
CA LEU A 73 10.62 8.78 1.53
C LEU A 73 11.35 7.69 0.73
N ASP A 74 12.42 7.10 1.26
CA ASP A 74 13.11 5.99 0.58
C ASP A 74 12.33 4.69 0.73
N ASN A 75 11.70 4.46 1.88
CA ASN A 75 10.81 3.32 2.08
C ASN A 75 9.56 3.45 1.21
N LEU A 76 8.94 4.64 1.13
CA LEU A 76 7.81 4.86 0.24
C LEU A 76 8.22 4.75 -1.24
N SER A 77 9.40 5.26 -1.60
CA SER A 77 10.00 5.10 -2.93
C SER A 77 10.31 3.63 -3.25
N SER A 78 10.77 2.85 -2.27
CA SER A 78 11.01 1.40 -2.43
C SER A 78 9.70 0.62 -2.58
N ILE A 79 8.67 0.94 -1.80
CA ILE A 79 7.33 0.35 -1.90
C ILE A 79 6.69 0.66 -3.25
N LEU A 80 6.71 1.94 -3.65
CA LEU A 80 6.12 2.39 -4.91
C LEU A 80 6.98 1.99 -6.12
N GLY A 81 8.29 1.86 -5.93
CA GLY A 81 9.24 1.41 -6.95
C GLY A 81 9.35 -0.12 -7.06
N GLY A 82 8.81 -0.89 -6.12
CA GLY A 82 8.85 -2.36 -6.10
C GLY A 82 10.21 -3.00 -5.88
N ASN A 83 11.22 -2.19 -5.56
CA ASN A 83 12.58 -2.68 -5.37
C ASN A 83 12.82 -2.88 -3.88
N ASN A 84 12.75 -4.14 -3.45
CA ASN A 84 13.09 -4.61 -2.10
C ASN A 84 12.11 -4.14 -1.02
N ILE A 85 10.83 -4.49 -1.15
CA ILE A 85 9.89 -4.29 -0.04
C ILE A 85 10.32 -5.18 1.13
N ASP A 86 10.71 -4.55 2.24
CA ASP A 86 11.12 -5.24 3.47
C ASP A 86 9.97 -6.08 4.05
N ASP A 87 10.29 -7.27 4.57
CA ASP A 87 9.31 -8.17 5.20
C ASP A 87 8.56 -7.48 6.37
N ASN A 88 9.24 -6.58 7.08
CA ASN A 88 8.64 -5.78 8.16
C ASN A 88 7.52 -4.88 7.63
N VAL A 89 7.71 -4.27 6.47
CA VAL A 89 6.69 -3.42 5.82
C VAL A 89 5.50 -4.26 5.38
N MET A 90 5.75 -5.48 4.88
CA MET A 90 4.69 -6.42 4.51
C MET A 90 3.87 -6.86 5.74
N GLN A 91 4.56 -7.16 6.85
CA GLN A 91 3.97 -7.54 8.13
C GLN A 91 3.11 -6.39 8.70
N ASP A 92 3.63 -5.17 8.67
CA ASP A 92 2.92 -3.97 9.12
C ASP A 92 1.71 -3.66 8.24
N GLY A 93 1.83 -3.83 6.93
CA GLY A 93 0.71 -3.74 5.99
C GLY A 93 -0.40 -4.75 6.31
N GLY A 94 -0.04 -5.99 6.65
CA GLY A 94 -1.00 -7.00 7.12
C GLY A 94 -1.70 -6.57 8.41
N ASN A 95 -0.95 -6.08 9.40
CA ASN A 95 -1.49 -5.58 10.66
C ASN A 95 -2.45 -4.38 10.47
N ILE A 96 -2.18 -3.53 9.46
CA ILE A 96 -3.05 -2.40 9.06
C ILE A 96 -4.35 -2.87 8.41
N LEU A 97 -4.36 -4.03 7.74
CA LEU A 97 -5.52 -4.49 6.97
C LEU A 97 -6.39 -5.50 7.73
N GLY A 98 -5.87 -6.07 8.82
CA GLY A 98 -6.60 -6.94 9.74
C GLY A 98 -6.25 -8.41 9.57
#